data_AF-A0A517ZYP2-F1
#
_entry.id   AF-A0A517ZYP2-F1
#
_cell.length_a   1.000
_cell.length_b   1.000
_cell.length_c   1.000
_cell.angle_alpha   90.00
_cell.angle_beta   90.00
_cell.angle_gamma   90.00
#
_symmetry.space_group_name_H-M   'P 1'
#
loop_
_entity.id
_entity.type
_entity.pdbx_description
1 polymer ?
#
loop_
_entity_poly.entity_id
_entity_poly.type
_entity_poly.pdbx_seq_one_letter_code
_entity_poly.pdbx_strand_id
1 'polypeptide(L)'
;MTHTSFAAESSTAISQSEALDATAGGTEEGLVFARRDFVADWLQDRLIALDQLRKLEENWDSYGARSVDLTSIAIAAAIIKLLAEVIGICRPNIAASPAGNVGLSWEWEDCSRELDVEILPDISFRYSYLDEENPDLDREGTTRDLNIIANLLTAW
;
A
#
# COMPACT_ATOMS: atom_id res chain seq x y z
N MET A 1 1.55 -56.09 50.50
CA MET A 1 0.40 -55.17 50.64
C MET A 1 0.48 -54.18 49.48
N THR A 2 -0.12 -54.58 48.35
CA THR A 2 -1.34 -53.98 47.73
C THR A 2 -0.97 -52.75 46.86
N HIS A 3 -0.59 -52.92 45.59
CA HIS A 3 -1.42 -52.90 44.35
C HIS A 3 -2.35 -51.68 44.19
N THR A 4 -2.17 -50.94 43.08
CA THR A 4 -3.12 -50.19 42.19
C THR A 4 -2.24 -49.19 41.39
N SER A 5 -1.95 -49.23 40.09
CA SER A 5 -2.64 -49.51 38.81
C SER A 5 -3.80 -48.58 38.45
N PHE A 6 -3.55 -47.61 37.57
CA PHE A 6 -4.49 -47.03 36.58
C PHE A 6 -3.63 -46.37 35.48
N ALA A 7 -3.45 -47.04 34.33
CA ALA A 7 -4.24 -46.97 33.10
C ALA A 7 -3.98 -45.71 32.25
N ALA A 8 -3.57 -45.98 31.01
CA ALA A 8 -3.31 -45.04 29.92
C ALA A 8 -4.60 -44.66 29.21
N GLU A 9 -4.69 -43.45 28.66
CA GLU A 9 -5.46 -43.17 27.43
C GLU A 9 -4.79 -42.07 26.59
N SER A 10 -4.64 -42.37 25.31
CA SER A 10 -4.25 -41.47 24.21
C SER A 10 -5.28 -40.37 24.00
N SER A 11 -4.86 -39.21 23.49
CA SER A 11 -5.71 -38.44 22.60
C SER A 11 -4.90 -37.72 21.52
N THR A 12 -5.29 -37.99 20.29
CA THR A 12 -4.78 -37.50 19.02
C THR A 12 -5.35 -36.10 18.70
N ALA A 13 -4.62 -35.36 17.86
CA ALA A 13 -5.11 -34.34 16.92
C ALA A 13 -5.49 -32.97 17.55
N ILE A 14 -5.43 -31.81 16.91
CA ILE A 14 -5.65 -31.41 15.51
C ILE A 14 -4.82 -30.15 15.22
N SER A 15 -4.29 -30.04 14.00
CA SER A 15 -3.80 -28.81 13.37
C SER A 15 -4.84 -27.69 13.44
N GLN A 16 -4.53 -26.57 14.08
CA GLN A 16 -5.36 -25.37 13.97
C GLN A 16 -4.87 -24.51 12.80
N SER A 17 -5.22 -24.98 11.61
CA SER A 17 -5.50 -24.14 10.45
C SER A 17 -6.88 -23.54 10.66
N GLU A 18 -6.96 -22.36 11.28
CA GLU A 18 -8.12 -21.46 11.14
C GLU A 18 -7.58 -20.30 10.28
N ALA A 19 -7.60 -20.39 8.94
CA ALA A 19 -8.83 -20.35 8.15
C ALA A 19 -9.79 -19.30 8.73
N LEU A 20 -9.41 -18.03 8.57
CA LEU A 20 -10.32 -16.91 8.64
C LEU A 20 -11.33 -17.06 7.50
N ASP A 21 -12.33 -17.88 7.76
CA ASP A 21 -13.59 -17.93 7.06
C ASP A 21 -14.38 -16.68 7.48
N ALA A 22 -14.09 -15.57 6.80
CA ALA A 22 -14.93 -14.38 6.87
C ALA A 22 -16.02 -14.54 5.80
N THR A 23 -17.15 -15.07 6.26
CA THR A 23 -18.42 -15.15 5.54
C THR A 23 -18.80 -13.83 4.85
N ALA A 24 -19.14 -13.97 3.57
CA ALA A 24 -19.76 -12.98 2.70
C ALA A 24 -20.96 -12.26 3.35
N GLY A 25 -20.98 -10.93 3.25
CA GLY A 25 -22.09 -10.12 3.77
C GLY A 25 -21.89 -8.61 3.71
N GLY A 26 -21.28 -8.10 2.65
CA GLY A 26 -21.17 -6.67 2.38
C GLY A 26 -20.55 -6.51 1.00
N THR A 27 -21.07 -5.60 0.19
CA THR A 27 -20.56 -5.33 -1.16
C THR A 27 -19.18 -4.69 -1.04
N GLU A 28 -18.17 -5.49 -0.74
CA GLU A 28 -16.77 -5.15 -0.83
C GLU A 28 -16.41 -5.27 -2.32
N GLU A 29 -16.34 -4.15 -3.02
CA GLU A 29 -15.52 -4.05 -4.23
C GLU A 29 -14.05 -4.20 -3.81
N GLY A 30 -13.70 -5.42 -3.38
CA GLY A 30 -12.34 -5.78 -3.04
C GLY A 30 -11.48 -5.68 -4.28
N LEU A 31 -10.26 -5.16 -4.11
CA LEU A 31 -9.19 -5.20 -5.10
C LEU A 31 -9.11 -6.60 -5.73
N VAL A 32 -9.63 -6.79 -6.95
CA VAL A 32 -9.50 -8.04 -7.71
C VAL A 32 -8.16 -8.01 -8.45
N PHE A 33 -7.08 -8.14 -7.69
CA PHE A 33 -5.72 -8.23 -8.23
C PHE A 33 -5.06 -9.52 -7.77
N ALA A 34 -4.12 -10.02 -8.59
CA ALA A 34 -3.33 -11.17 -8.21
C ALA A 34 -2.47 -10.80 -6.98
N ARG A 35 -2.67 -11.52 -5.87
CA ARG A 35 -1.91 -11.31 -4.64
C ARG A 35 -0.61 -12.08 -4.66
N ARG A 36 0.43 -11.51 -4.05
CA ARG A 36 1.71 -12.18 -3.86
C ARG A 36 1.60 -13.23 -2.76
N ASP A 37 2.36 -14.31 -2.89
CA ASP A 37 2.54 -15.29 -1.81
C ASP A 37 3.31 -14.70 -0.62
N PHE A 38 4.13 -13.67 -0.87
CA PHE A 38 4.89 -12.94 0.13
C PHE A 38 4.80 -11.44 -0.13
N VAL A 39 4.75 -10.66 0.95
CA VAL A 39 4.79 -9.19 0.87
C VAL A 39 6.06 -8.73 0.16
N ALA A 40 5.96 -7.64 -0.61
CA ALA A 40 7.09 -7.04 -1.30
C ALA A 40 8.29 -6.78 -0.37
N ASP A 41 9.49 -7.15 -0.84
CA ASP A 41 10.75 -6.93 -0.14
C ASP A 41 11.04 -5.45 0.16
N TRP A 42 10.56 -4.56 -0.72
CA TRP A 42 10.73 -3.12 -0.58
C TRP A 42 9.85 -2.47 0.50
N LEU A 43 8.86 -3.17 1.06
CA LEU A 43 7.88 -2.56 1.97
C LEU A 43 8.54 -1.87 3.16
N GLN A 44 9.48 -2.55 3.83
CA GLN A 44 10.09 -2.04 5.05
C GLN A 44 10.85 -0.73 4.81
N ASP A 45 11.61 -0.66 3.72
CA ASP A 45 12.38 0.54 3.35
C ASP A 45 11.45 1.71 3.02
N ARG A 46 10.28 1.44 2.41
CA ARG A 46 9.29 2.47 2.12
C ARG A 46 8.60 3.01 3.38
N LEU A 47 8.31 2.16 4.35
CA LEU A 47 7.80 2.61 5.65
C LEU A 47 8.82 3.47 6.42
N ILE A 48 10.10 3.14 6.31
CA ILE A 48 11.18 3.98 6.88
C ILE A 48 11.22 5.34 6.18
N ALA A 49 11.11 5.38 4.85
CA ALA A 49 11.10 6.63 4.10
C ALA A 49 9.93 7.55 4.50
N LEU A 50 8.73 6.98 4.73
CA LEU A 50 7.59 7.75 5.26
C LEU A 50 7.88 8.33 6.65
N ASP A 51 8.55 7.61 7.54
CA ASP A 51 8.92 8.15 8.85
C ASP A 51 9.94 9.29 8.74
N GLN A 52 10.80 9.31 7.71
CA GLN A 52 11.69 10.45 7.46
C GLN A 52 10.91 11.71 7.07
N LEU A 53 9.80 11.59 6.34
CA LEU A 53 8.98 12.76 5.98
C LEU A 53 8.41 13.48 7.22
N ARG A 54 8.15 12.75 8.31
CA ARG A 54 7.68 13.32 9.59
C ARG A 54 8.69 14.26 10.25
N LYS A 55 9.96 14.17 9.87
CA LYS A 55 11.06 14.95 10.44
C LYS A 55 11.35 16.21 9.63
N LEU A 56 10.69 16.39 8.50
CA LEU A 56 10.83 17.60 7.70
C LEU A 56 10.18 18.77 8.45
N GLU A 57 11.01 19.76 8.76
CA GLU A 57 10.56 21.02 9.34
C GLU A 57 9.78 21.84 8.31
N GLU A 58 9.05 22.85 8.77
CA GLU A 58 8.45 23.82 7.85
C GLU A 58 9.54 24.51 7.02
N ASN A 59 9.22 24.85 5.77
CA ASN A 59 10.14 25.45 4.80
C ASN A 59 11.36 24.57 4.47
N TRP A 60 11.21 23.23 4.51
CA TRP A 60 12.28 22.27 4.19
C TRP A 60 12.85 22.42 2.77
N ASP A 61 12.10 23.02 1.85
CA ASP A 61 12.53 23.28 0.46
C ASP A 61 13.11 24.69 0.27
N SER A 62 13.10 25.55 1.29
CA SER A 62 13.45 26.99 1.21
C SER A 62 12.50 27.87 0.38
N TYR A 63 11.36 27.33 -0.08
CA TYR A 63 10.35 28.04 -0.87
C TYR A 63 8.98 28.10 -0.18
N GLY A 64 8.94 27.85 1.12
CA GLY A 64 7.74 27.93 1.95
C GLY A 64 6.93 26.64 2.00
N ALA A 65 7.53 25.47 1.73
CA ALA A 65 6.84 24.21 1.89
C ALA A 65 6.32 24.02 3.32
N ARG A 66 5.15 23.40 3.44
CA ARG A 66 4.58 23.06 4.75
C ARG A 66 5.24 21.78 5.30
N SER A 67 5.22 21.65 6.62
CA SER A 67 5.46 20.35 7.25
C SER A 67 4.44 19.32 6.75
N VAL A 68 4.87 18.07 6.62
CA VAL A 68 4.03 17.01 6.09
C VAL A 68 2.95 16.61 7.11
N ASP A 69 1.71 16.55 6.64
CA ASP A 69 0.54 16.20 7.44
C ASP A 69 0.61 14.73 7.91
N LEU A 70 0.42 14.52 9.21
CA LEU A 70 0.52 13.19 9.82
C LEU A 70 -0.59 12.24 9.35
N THR A 71 -1.76 12.76 8.98
CA THR A 71 -2.88 11.98 8.43
C THR A 71 -2.51 11.48 7.03
N SER A 72 -1.96 12.37 6.18
CA SER A 72 -1.44 12.00 4.86
C SER A 72 -0.39 10.88 4.96
N ILE A 73 0.54 10.97 5.93
CA ILE A 73 1.55 9.91 6.17
C ILE A 73 0.91 8.59 6.61
N ALA A 74 -0.07 8.63 7.51
CA ALA A 74 -0.75 7.43 7.98
C ALA A 74 -1.52 6.73 6.85
N ILE A 75 -2.20 7.49 5.99
CA ILE A 75 -2.92 6.98 4.83
C ILE A 75 -1.93 6.38 3.82
N ALA A 76 -0.83 7.09 3.52
CA ALA A 76 0.21 6.58 2.62
C ALA A 76 0.80 5.26 3.13
N ALA A 77 1.07 5.14 4.44
CA ALA A 77 1.57 3.90 5.02
C ALA A 77 0.58 2.73 4.87
N ALA A 78 -0.72 2.97 4.99
CA ALA A 78 -1.75 1.96 4.75
C ALA A 78 -1.80 1.52 3.28
N ILE A 79 -1.75 2.48 2.36
CA ILE A 79 -1.74 2.21 0.91
C ILE A 79 -0.51 1.41 0.50
N ILE A 80 0.69 1.82 0.92
CA ILE A 80 1.93 1.11 0.60
C ILE A 80 1.88 -0.34 1.08
N LYS A 81 1.32 -0.61 2.26
CA LYS A 81 1.14 -1.99 2.76
C LYS A 81 0.21 -2.80 1.87
N LEU A 82 -0.93 -2.22 1.46
CA LEU A 82 -1.87 -2.88 0.56
C LEU A 82 -1.24 -3.17 -0.82
N LEU A 83 -0.59 -2.16 -1.42
CA LEU A 83 0.06 -2.31 -2.74
C LEU A 83 1.24 -3.28 -2.70
N ALA A 84 1.93 -3.42 -1.57
CA ALA A 84 3.01 -4.39 -1.38
C ALA A 84 2.52 -5.86 -1.44
N GLU A 85 1.23 -6.11 -1.29
CA GLU A 85 0.62 -7.43 -1.44
C GLU A 85 0.22 -7.75 -2.89
N VAL A 86 0.28 -6.79 -3.82
CA VAL A 86 -0.20 -6.94 -5.20
C VAL A 86 0.94 -7.30 -6.15
N ILE A 87 0.75 -8.35 -6.96
CA ILE A 87 1.71 -8.77 -7.99
C ILE A 87 1.84 -7.68 -9.05
N GLY A 88 3.07 -7.47 -9.54
CA GLY A 88 3.36 -6.52 -10.63
C GLY A 88 3.62 -5.08 -10.19
N ILE A 89 3.28 -4.72 -8.95
CA ILE A 89 3.55 -3.36 -8.44
C ILE A 89 5.01 -3.19 -8.03
N CYS A 90 5.71 -2.28 -8.70
CA CYS A 90 7.09 -1.92 -8.38
C CYS A 90 7.18 -0.99 -7.15
N ARG A 91 8.40 -0.81 -6.65
CA ARG A 91 8.68 0.05 -5.49
C ARG A 91 8.34 1.52 -5.82
N PRO A 92 7.50 2.22 -5.03
CA PRO A 92 7.31 3.65 -5.20
C PRO A 92 8.52 4.46 -4.75
N ASN A 93 8.75 5.59 -5.42
CA ASN A 93 9.45 6.72 -4.84
C ASN A 93 8.50 7.46 -3.89
N ILE A 94 9.06 8.03 -2.81
CA ILE A 94 8.29 8.70 -1.75
C ILE A 94 8.90 10.09 -1.57
N ALA A 95 8.05 11.10 -1.62
CA ALA A 95 8.44 12.49 -1.45
C ALA A 95 7.41 13.27 -0.61
N ALA A 96 7.79 14.44 -0.13
CA ALA A 96 6.88 15.43 0.42
C ALA A 96 6.49 16.43 -0.68
N SER A 97 5.20 16.78 -0.76
CA SER A 97 4.75 17.90 -1.59
C SER A 97 4.92 19.23 -0.85
N PRO A 98 5.12 20.36 -1.55
CA PRO A 98 5.16 21.68 -0.93
C PRO A 98 3.87 22.03 -0.15
N ALA A 99 2.75 21.41 -0.52
CA ALA A 99 1.47 21.56 0.16
C ALA A 99 1.41 20.86 1.53
N GLY A 100 2.42 20.07 1.88
CA GLY A 100 2.48 19.30 3.13
C GLY A 100 1.82 17.93 3.03
N ASN A 101 1.77 17.32 1.84
CA ASN A 101 1.21 15.98 1.65
C ASN A 101 2.31 14.97 1.27
N VAL A 102 2.00 13.68 1.36
CA VAL A 102 2.87 12.62 0.82
C VAL A 102 2.61 12.47 -0.68
N GLY A 103 3.68 12.49 -1.46
CA GLY A 103 3.69 12.05 -2.86
C GLY A 103 4.27 10.64 -2.98
N LEU A 104 3.61 9.79 -3.76
CA LEU A 104 4.09 8.50 -4.21
C LEU A 104 4.25 8.56 -5.72
N SER A 105 5.39 8.13 -6.25
CA SER A 105 5.59 8.07 -7.70
C SER A 105 6.15 6.74 -8.17
N TRP A 106 5.70 6.32 -9.35
CA TRP A 106 6.17 5.14 -10.04
C TRP A 106 6.58 5.53 -11.44
N GLU A 107 7.76 5.08 -11.84
CA GLU A 107 8.30 5.22 -13.18
C GLU A 107 8.64 3.81 -13.66
N TRP A 108 8.21 3.45 -14.87
CA TRP A 108 8.50 2.15 -15.45
C TRP A 108 9.94 2.10 -15.98
N GLU A 109 10.51 0.90 -16.12
CA GLU A 109 11.94 0.71 -16.41
C GLU A 109 12.41 1.35 -17.72
N ASP A 110 11.51 1.52 -18.68
CA ASP A 110 11.74 2.13 -19.99
C ASP A 110 11.45 3.64 -20.00
N CYS A 111 11.06 4.22 -18.86
CA CYS A 111 10.62 5.61 -18.72
C CYS A 111 9.43 5.99 -19.63
N SER A 112 8.69 5.01 -20.18
CA SER A 112 7.55 5.29 -21.06
C SER A 112 6.29 5.67 -20.28
N ARG A 113 6.24 5.29 -19.00
CA ARG A 113 5.07 5.49 -18.15
C ARG A 113 5.45 6.04 -16.79
N GLU A 114 4.63 6.96 -16.31
CA GLU A 114 4.75 7.56 -14.98
C GLU A 114 3.38 7.60 -14.30
N LEU A 115 3.35 7.31 -13.00
CA LEU A 115 2.20 7.55 -12.14
C LEU A 115 2.64 8.31 -10.91
N ASP A 116 2.13 9.53 -10.78
CA ASP A 116 2.24 10.34 -9.57
C ASP A 116 0.94 10.31 -8.78
N VAL A 117 1.03 10.16 -7.47
CA VAL A 117 -0.10 10.16 -6.54
C VAL A 117 0.22 11.01 -5.32
N GLU A 118 -0.53 12.10 -5.12
CA GLU A 118 -0.52 12.90 -3.91
C GLU A 118 -1.65 12.45 -2.97
N ILE A 119 -1.29 12.09 -1.73
CA ILE A 119 -2.21 11.58 -0.71
C ILE A 119 -2.73 12.73 0.14
N LEU A 120 -4.02 13.02 0.03
CA LEU A 120 -4.63 14.13 0.76
C LEU A 120 -5.12 13.70 2.15
N PRO A 121 -5.15 14.61 3.15
CA PRO A 121 -5.59 14.28 4.52
C PRO A 121 -7.05 13.85 4.63
N ASP A 122 -7.87 14.09 3.60
CA ASP A 122 -9.29 13.71 3.54
C ASP A 122 -9.53 12.32 2.92
N ILE A 123 -8.48 11.50 2.79
CA ILE A 123 -8.49 10.14 2.23
C ILE A 123 -8.66 10.13 0.70
N SER A 124 -8.70 11.30 0.04
CA SER A 124 -8.61 11.35 -1.42
C SER A 124 -7.18 11.35 -1.94
N PHE A 125 -7.03 10.98 -3.20
CA PHE A 125 -5.78 10.89 -3.93
C PHE A 125 -5.90 11.80 -5.14
N ARG A 126 -4.98 12.75 -5.29
CA ARG A 126 -4.78 13.41 -6.58
C ARG A 126 -3.76 12.59 -7.34
N TYR A 127 -4.00 12.32 -8.61
CA TYR A 127 -3.07 11.53 -9.42
C TYR A 127 -2.87 12.12 -10.81
N SER A 128 -1.73 11.80 -11.40
CA SER A 128 -1.37 12.05 -12.80
C SER A 128 -0.72 10.78 -13.34
N TYR A 129 -1.27 10.24 -14.42
CA TYR A 129 -0.75 9.12 -15.17
C TYR A 129 -0.37 9.60 -16.57
N LEU A 130 0.85 9.27 -16.99
CA LEU A 130 1.41 9.63 -18.28
C LEU A 130 1.88 8.35 -18.99
N ASP A 131 1.61 8.27 -20.29
CA ASP A 131 2.03 7.18 -21.17
C ASP A 131 2.57 7.76 -22.49
N GLU A 132 3.90 7.84 -22.61
CA GLU A 132 4.57 8.44 -23.77
C GLU A 132 4.28 7.66 -25.07
N GLU A 133 4.07 6.36 -24.98
CA GLU A 133 3.77 5.52 -26.15
C GLU A 133 2.30 5.65 -26.57
N ASN A 134 1.40 5.98 -25.63
CA ASN A 134 -0.02 6.19 -25.90
C ASN A 134 -0.62 7.38 -25.13
N PRO A 135 -0.38 8.63 -25.60
CA PRO A 135 -0.82 9.84 -24.89
C PRO A 135 -2.34 9.98 -24.72
N ASP A 136 -3.14 9.25 -25.51
CA ASP A 136 -4.61 9.23 -25.33
C ASP A 136 -5.04 8.55 -24.02
N LEU A 137 -4.12 7.78 -23.41
CA LEU A 137 -4.27 7.17 -22.10
C LEU A 137 -3.83 8.07 -20.95
N ASP A 138 -3.31 9.27 -21.20
CA ASP A 138 -2.98 10.21 -20.13
C ASP A 138 -4.24 10.54 -19.31
N ARG A 139 -4.08 10.53 -17.99
CA ARG A 139 -5.17 10.78 -17.04
C ARG A 139 -4.68 11.55 -15.85
N GLU A 140 -5.38 12.62 -15.50
CA GLU A 140 -5.25 13.27 -14.21
C GLU A 140 -6.61 13.29 -13.51
N GLY A 141 -6.60 13.33 -12.18
CA GLY A 141 -7.85 13.38 -11.45
C GLY A 141 -7.71 13.39 -9.95
N THR A 142 -8.87 13.29 -9.29
CA THR A 142 -8.96 13.05 -7.85
C THR A 142 -9.93 11.92 -7.60
N THR A 143 -9.53 10.96 -6.79
CA THR A 143 -10.35 9.79 -6.45
C THR A 143 -10.19 9.41 -4.98
N ARG A 144 -11.16 8.68 -4.43
CA ARG A 144 -11.00 7.96 -3.14
C ARG A 144 -10.89 6.45 -3.36
N ASP A 145 -11.03 6.02 -4.59
CA ASP A 145 -10.99 4.61 -4.97
C ASP A 145 -9.56 4.18 -5.27
N LEU A 146 -8.99 3.38 -4.38
CA LEU A 146 -7.65 2.82 -4.53
C LEU A 146 -7.56 1.84 -5.71
N ASN A 147 -8.69 1.26 -6.15
CA ASN A 147 -8.70 0.37 -7.31
C ASN A 147 -8.27 1.10 -8.59
N ILE A 148 -8.57 2.39 -8.73
CA ILE A 148 -8.12 3.19 -9.87
C ILE A 148 -6.59 3.22 -9.91
N ILE A 149 -5.95 3.51 -8.77
CA ILE A 149 -4.48 3.58 -8.67
C ILE A 149 -3.85 2.20 -8.92
N ALA A 150 -4.41 1.16 -8.31
CA ALA A 150 -3.93 -0.21 -8.52
C ALA A 150 -4.08 -0.67 -9.97
N ASN A 151 -5.19 -0.33 -10.64
CA ASN A 151 -5.40 -0.63 -12.06
C ASN A 151 -4.37 0.05 -12.95
N LEU A 152 -4.07 1.33 -12.70
CA LEU A 152 -3.03 2.05 -13.45
C LEU A 152 -1.65 1.42 -13.26
N LEU A 153 -1.34 0.95 -12.04
CA LEU A 153 -0.07 0.28 -11.72
C LEU A 153 0.08 -1.12 -12.33
N THR A 154 -1.01 -1.77 -12.69
CA THR A 154 -0.99 -3.16 -13.19
C THR A 154 -1.54 -3.31 -14.61
N ALA A 155 -1.86 -2.22 -15.29
CA ALA A 155 -2.23 -2.27 -16.70
C ALA A 155 -0.97 -2.56 -17.53
N TRP A 156 -1.03 -3.61 -18.36
CA TRP A 156 0.02 -4.04 -19.28
C TRP A 156 -0.56 -4.19 -20.68
#